data_AF-A0A7C5MRD6-F1
#
_entry.id   AF-A0A7C5MRD6-F1
#
_cell.length_a   1.000
_cell.length_b   1.000
_cell.length_c   1.000
_cell.angle_alpha   90.00
_cell.angle_beta   90.00
_cell.angle_gamma   90.00
#
_symmetry.space_group_name_H-M   'P 1'
#
loop_
_entity.id
_entity.type
_entity.pdbx_description
1 polymer ?
#
loop_
_entity_poly.entity_id
_entity_poly.type
_entity_poly.pdbx_seq_one_letter_code
_entity_poly.pdbx_strand_id
1 'polypeptide(L)'
;MLAARIPSRLLLIAASLLLCLAFAFPAAAGGPAWLEPRALSITDLAGQVPDSVLKGMIVCSDNAGLAIYDSCTVSGDTLRITVQLYPRVSHPDWLHGAPLTDLSTLGQTPHYDNWGTAVPESWVRVYQGSQDMTSQIKFVFLRDPALVQPLAGAGEYVRYNQWQVNPLQFGTDGLRLPANFGGSMQVYGDYPQLTAVFTVHTTNRPRVHYLGTQNATWQTYIGPGSMGAFTPLMGQLEARYGDRHARISLQVPAGADYIGVIYPPSPGDPYHTDPANRSRPVGGTVRLSPGQGMLTKDMMYSGPIPLNVGWQDADQSAGPYLSVLHDLNLLTPPEVVLPAGMPYSNCFTTGNCSDSTLAQIHDAVMPMQIIYLSVDPASASFSYVPLKMADTNWQPGTQALPAAVAPSYPWHIYLPSVQRAPAAPANCPCGAFTTDGRMVGYIP
;
A
#
# COMPACT_ATOMS: atom_id res chain seq x y z
N MET A 1 -73.87 25.74 -21.38
CA MET A 1 -72.72 25.38 -20.54
C MET A 1 -72.50 23.87 -20.63
N LEU A 2 -71.58 23.41 -21.48
CA LEU A 2 -71.25 21.99 -21.64
C LEU A 2 -70.05 21.66 -20.74
N ALA A 3 -70.30 20.87 -19.70
CA ALA A 3 -69.26 20.28 -18.85
C ALA A 3 -68.69 19.04 -19.56
N ALA A 4 -67.47 19.15 -20.09
CA ALA A 4 -66.75 18.03 -20.68
C ALA A 4 -66.31 17.05 -19.58
N ARG A 5 -66.89 15.85 -19.58
CA ARG A 5 -66.48 14.75 -18.68
C ARG A 5 -65.16 14.18 -19.17
N ILE A 6 -64.07 14.46 -18.44
CA ILE A 6 -62.78 13.78 -18.64
C ILE A 6 -62.97 12.32 -18.21
N PRO A 7 -62.67 11.33 -19.08
CA PRO A 7 -62.83 9.92 -18.75
C PRO A 7 -61.86 9.53 -17.63
N SER A 8 -62.37 8.89 -16.59
CA SER A 8 -61.66 8.47 -15.36
C SER A 8 -60.42 7.62 -15.62
N ARG A 9 -60.32 6.96 -16.78
CA ARG A 9 -59.13 6.20 -17.21
C ARG A 9 -57.93 7.10 -17.54
N LEU A 10 -58.15 8.32 -18.06
CA LEU A 10 -57.07 9.27 -18.34
C LEU A 10 -56.50 9.90 -17.06
N LEU A 11 -57.34 10.09 -16.03
CA LEU A 11 -56.92 10.54 -14.70
C LEU A 11 -56.08 9.48 -13.97
N LEU A 12 -56.44 8.19 -14.10
CA LEU A 12 -55.65 7.09 -13.55
C LEU A 12 -54.29 6.93 -14.24
N ILE A 13 -54.22 7.05 -15.57
CA ILE A 13 -52.95 6.98 -16.30
C ILE A 13 -52.06 8.17 -15.96
N ALA A 14 -52.62 9.39 -15.90
CA ALA A 14 -51.88 10.58 -15.51
C ALA A 14 -51.39 10.49 -14.05
N ALA A 15 -52.20 9.97 -13.12
CA ALA A 15 -51.80 9.75 -11.74
C ALA A 15 -50.70 8.69 -11.61
N SER A 16 -50.76 7.60 -12.38
CA SER A 16 -49.70 6.58 -12.42
C SER A 16 -48.40 7.10 -13.05
N LEU A 17 -48.47 7.93 -14.09
CA LEU A 17 -47.29 8.58 -14.67
C LEU A 17 -46.66 9.62 -13.72
N LEU A 18 -47.47 10.40 -13.00
CA LEU A 18 -47.00 11.32 -11.96
C LEU A 18 -46.42 10.58 -10.75
N LEU A 19 -46.96 9.42 -10.38
CA LEU A 19 -46.40 8.57 -9.33
C LEU A 19 -45.06 7.95 -9.78
N CYS A 20 -44.92 7.53 -11.03
CA CYS A 20 -43.65 7.04 -11.58
C CYS A 20 -42.59 8.16 -11.74
N LEU A 21 -42.99 9.40 -12.00
CA LEU A 21 -42.09 10.56 -12.05
C LEU A 21 -41.67 11.06 -10.66
N ALA A 22 -42.46 10.77 -9.61
CA ALA A 22 -42.12 11.06 -8.22
C ALA A 22 -41.14 10.04 -7.60
N PHE A 23 -40.94 8.88 -8.24
CA PHE A 23 -39.85 7.94 -7.93
C PHE A 23 -38.64 8.19 -8.84
N ALA A 24 -38.26 9.45 -9.02
CA ALA A 24 -36.89 9.76 -9.40
C ALA A 24 -36.00 9.25 -8.26
N PHE A 25 -35.48 8.02 -8.41
CA PHE A 25 -34.44 7.50 -7.54
C PHE A 25 -33.39 8.60 -7.43
N PRO A 26 -33.00 9.04 -6.21
CA PRO A 26 -31.84 9.92 -6.10
C PRO A 26 -30.72 9.23 -6.87
N ALA A 27 -30.12 9.94 -7.83
CA ALA A 27 -28.93 9.46 -8.50
C ALA A 27 -27.97 9.01 -7.39
N ALA A 28 -27.63 7.72 -7.38
CA ALA A 28 -26.65 7.21 -6.44
C ALA A 28 -25.45 8.16 -6.49
N ALA A 29 -25.02 8.68 -5.34
CA ALA A 29 -23.88 9.56 -5.26
C ALA A 29 -22.76 8.92 -6.09
N GLY A 30 -22.40 9.56 -7.21
CA GLY A 30 -21.46 8.98 -8.16
C GLY A 30 -20.16 8.70 -7.42
N GLY A 31 -19.67 7.46 -7.52
CA GLY A 31 -18.34 7.13 -7.03
C GLY A 31 -17.27 8.02 -7.67
N PRO A 32 -16.04 8.04 -7.14
CA PRO A 32 -14.98 8.87 -7.70
C PRO A 32 -14.79 8.57 -9.19
N ALA A 33 -14.52 9.62 -9.98
CA ALA A 33 -14.33 9.48 -11.43
C ALA A 33 -13.13 8.58 -11.80
N TRP A 34 -12.14 8.52 -10.91
CA TRP A 34 -10.99 7.63 -10.98
C TRP A 34 -10.35 7.53 -9.59
N LEU A 35 -9.57 6.48 -9.36
CA LEU A 35 -8.76 6.27 -8.16
C LEU A 35 -7.32 5.91 -8.53
N GLU A 36 -6.39 6.14 -7.59
CA GLU A 36 -5.03 5.65 -7.74
C GLU A 36 -4.99 4.12 -7.61
N PRO A 37 -4.11 3.46 -8.39
CA PRO A 37 -3.88 2.03 -8.25
C PRO A 37 -3.31 1.72 -6.87
N ARG A 38 -3.77 0.60 -6.29
CA ARG A 38 -3.30 0.12 -4.98
C ARG A 38 -2.80 -1.32 -5.12
N ALA A 39 -1.74 -1.67 -4.42
CA ALA A 39 -1.28 -3.05 -4.37
C ALA A 39 -2.22 -3.88 -3.48
N LEU A 40 -2.21 -5.20 -3.65
CA LEU A 40 -2.88 -6.10 -2.70
C LEU A 40 -2.19 -6.00 -1.35
N SER A 41 -2.95 -6.15 -0.26
CA SER A 41 -2.37 -6.09 1.08
C SER A 41 -1.94 -7.48 1.55
N ILE A 42 -1.09 -7.55 2.58
CA ILE A 42 -0.77 -8.82 3.24
C ILE A 42 -2.03 -9.51 3.79
N THR A 43 -3.05 -8.72 4.15
CA THR A 43 -4.34 -9.24 4.62
C THR A 43 -5.13 -9.93 3.52
N ASP A 44 -4.78 -9.74 2.24
CA ASP A 44 -5.36 -10.45 1.10
C ASP A 44 -4.59 -11.74 0.79
N LEU A 45 -3.35 -11.90 1.26
CA LEU A 45 -2.50 -13.07 0.99
C LEU A 45 -2.46 -14.09 2.12
N ALA A 46 -2.29 -13.63 3.36
CA ALA A 46 -2.06 -14.49 4.51
C ALA A 46 -3.25 -15.45 4.72
N GLY A 47 -2.96 -16.73 4.89
CA GLY A 47 -3.93 -17.82 4.95
C GLY A 47 -4.32 -18.42 3.59
N GLN A 48 -3.94 -17.81 2.48
CA GLN A 48 -4.15 -18.34 1.12
C GLN A 48 -2.82 -18.75 0.45
N VAL A 49 -1.75 -17.97 0.69
CA VAL A 49 -0.39 -18.28 0.27
C VAL A 49 0.37 -18.87 1.46
N PRO A 50 1.19 -19.93 1.28
CA PRO A 50 1.93 -20.55 2.38
C PRO A 50 2.84 -19.56 3.12
N ASP A 51 2.87 -19.64 4.45
CA ASP A 51 3.75 -18.79 5.29
C ASP A 51 5.22 -18.94 4.93
N SER A 52 5.66 -20.14 4.55
CA SER A 52 7.03 -20.39 4.10
C SER A 52 7.41 -19.62 2.83
N VAL A 53 6.42 -19.17 2.05
CA VAL A 53 6.60 -18.34 0.86
C VAL A 53 6.51 -16.86 1.22
N LEU A 54 5.63 -16.46 2.15
CA LEU A 54 5.44 -15.04 2.50
C LEU A 54 6.43 -14.52 3.55
N LYS A 55 7.08 -15.40 4.32
CA LYS A 55 8.00 -15.01 5.40
C LYS A 55 9.13 -14.12 4.88
N GLY A 56 9.33 -12.97 5.53
CA GLY A 56 10.31 -11.98 5.13
C GLY A 56 9.76 -10.90 4.19
N MET A 57 8.50 -10.99 3.74
CA MET A 57 7.87 -9.95 2.95
C MET A 57 7.79 -8.64 3.73
N ILE A 58 8.31 -7.56 3.17
CA ILE A 58 8.15 -6.20 3.68
C ILE A 58 6.70 -5.77 3.46
N VAL A 59 5.93 -5.72 4.54
CA VAL A 59 4.51 -5.35 4.55
C VAL A 59 4.32 -3.84 4.52
N CYS A 60 5.22 -3.12 5.18
CA CYS A 60 5.25 -1.67 5.20
C CYS A 60 6.70 -1.21 5.37
N SER A 61 7.09 -0.17 4.64
CA SER A 61 8.35 0.56 4.79
C SER A 61 8.03 2.05 4.65
N ASP A 62 8.01 2.77 5.76
CA ASP A 62 7.66 4.19 5.82
C ASP A 62 8.43 4.93 6.93
N ASN A 63 8.07 6.19 7.19
CA ASN A 63 8.69 6.99 8.26
C ASN A 63 8.46 6.41 9.67
N ALA A 64 7.50 5.52 9.89
CA ALA A 64 7.33 4.81 11.16
C ALA A 64 8.22 3.56 11.24
N GLY A 65 8.87 3.18 10.14
CA GLY A 65 9.83 2.09 10.08
C GLY A 65 9.36 0.95 9.17
N LEU A 66 9.76 -0.26 9.55
CA LEU A 66 9.56 -1.45 8.73
C LEU A 66 8.66 -2.44 9.46
N ALA A 67 7.70 -3.02 8.74
CA ALA A 67 6.95 -4.21 9.16
C ALA A 67 7.29 -5.37 8.23
N ILE A 68 7.77 -6.49 8.76
CA ILE A 68 8.11 -7.69 8.01
C ILE A 68 7.18 -8.84 8.42
N TYR A 69 6.55 -9.48 7.44
CA TYR A 69 5.72 -10.66 7.67
C TYR A 69 6.52 -11.83 8.26
N ASP A 70 6.00 -12.44 9.32
CA ASP A 70 6.57 -13.66 9.91
C ASP A 70 5.69 -14.88 9.69
N SER A 71 4.40 -14.80 10.05
CA SER A 71 3.48 -15.93 10.02
C SER A 71 2.02 -15.49 10.11
N CYS A 72 1.09 -16.41 9.86
CA CYS A 72 -0.31 -16.21 10.18
C CYS A 72 -0.99 -17.46 10.75
N THR A 73 -2.14 -17.25 11.38
CA THR A 73 -3.08 -18.32 11.72
C THR A 73 -4.48 -17.94 11.26
N VAL A 74 -5.24 -18.94 10.81
CA VAL A 74 -6.62 -18.79 10.35
C VAL A 74 -7.54 -19.61 11.24
N SER A 75 -8.61 -19.00 11.74
CA SER A 75 -9.66 -19.66 12.51
C SER A 75 -11.02 -19.10 12.12
N GLY A 76 -11.79 -19.88 11.35
CA GLY A 76 -13.00 -19.38 10.69
C GLY A 76 -12.67 -18.16 9.81
N ASP A 77 -13.43 -17.08 9.98
CA ASP A 77 -13.21 -15.82 9.25
C ASP A 77 -12.16 -14.92 9.91
N THR A 78 -11.50 -15.38 10.97
CA THR A 78 -10.49 -14.60 11.70
C THR A 78 -9.09 -14.99 11.25
N LEU A 79 -8.34 -13.99 10.80
CA LEU A 79 -6.94 -14.09 10.44
C LEU A 79 -6.10 -13.36 11.47
N ARG A 80 -5.07 -14.01 12.01
CA ARG A 80 -4.07 -13.38 12.87
C ARG A 80 -2.73 -13.37 12.16
N ILE A 81 -2.23 -12.19 11.84
CA ILE A 81 -0.95 -11.97 11.15
C ILE A 81 0.08 -11.52 12.17
N THR A 82 1.20 -12.22 12.23
CA THR A 82 2.37 -11.84 13.04
C THR A 82 3.38 -11.13 12.14
N VAL A 83 3.83 -9.95 12.58
CA VAL A 83 4.91 -9.20 11.92
C VAL A 83 6.02 -8.85 12.91
N GLN A 84 7.24 -8.77 12.41
CA GLN A 84 8.36 -8.13 13.09
C GLN A 84 8.36 -6.64 12.72
N LEU A 85 8.42 -5.78 13.72
CA LEU A 85 8.50 -4.34 13.57
C LEU A 85 9.94 -3.88 13.82
N TYR A 86 10.46 -3.05 12.93
CA TYR A 86 11.69 -2.27 13.12
C TYR A 86 11.31 -0.78 13.13
N PRO A 87 10.91 -0.26 14.31
CA PRO A 87 10.35 1.06 14.47
C PRO A 87 11.30 2.21 14.11
N ARG A 88 10.81 3.45 14.14
CA ARG A 88 11.65 4.65 14.17
C ARG A 88 11.52 5.36 15.50
N VAL A 89 12.59 5.99 15.97
CA VAL A 89 12.58 6.81 17.19
C VAL A 89 12.59 8.29 16.82
N SER A 90 11.78 9.08 17.50
CA SER A 90 11.78 10.53 17.43
C SER A 90 11.96 11.12 18.84
N HIS A 91 12.47 12.34 18.91
CA HIS A 91 12.75 13.05 20.16
C HIS A 91 12.01 14.40 20.16
N PRO A 92 10.68 14.41 20.26
CA PRO A 92 9.93 15.64 20.13
C PRO A 92 10.18 16.57 21.33
N ASP A 93 10.26 17.88 21.07
CA ASP A 93 10.60 18.89 22.09
C ASP A 93 9.66 18.87 23.31
N TRP A 94 8.37 18.57 23.10
CA TRP A 94 7.36 18.51 24.16
C TRP A 94 7.54 17.31 25.10
N LEU A 95 8.40 16.35 24.76
CA LEU A 95 8.84 15.26 25.64
C LEU A 95 10.17 15.55 26.35
N HIS A 96 10.69 16.77 26.26
CA HIS A 96 11.95 17.17 26.90
C HIS A 96 13.12 16.23 26.57
N GLY A 97 13.18 15.76 25.32
CA GLY A 97 14.21 14.84 24.84
C GLY A 97 13.97 13.36 25.17
N ALA A 98 12.87 13.00 25.82
CA ALA A 98 12.51 11.60 25.98
C ALA A 98 12.09 10.98 24.63
N PRO A 99 12.52 9.74 24.34
CA PRO A 99 12.25 9.11 23.06
C PRO A 99 10.78 8.69 22.91
N LEU A 100 10.30 8.79 21.69
CA LEU A 100 9.02 8.29 21.22
C LEU A 100 9.28 7.34 20.06
N THR A 101 8.80 6.11 20.16
CA THR A 101 8.93 5.11 19.11
C THR A 101 7.67 5.05 18.26
N ASP A 102 7.82 5.32 16.96
CA ASP A 102 6.83 5.16 15.91
C ASP A 102 6.84 3.72 15.36
N LEU A 103 5.68 3.09 15.29
CA LEU A 103 5.46 1.71 14.85
C LEU A 103 4.60 1.70 13.59
N SER A 104 5.06 1.04 12.53
CA SER A 104 4.26 0.88 11.31
C SER A 104 3.02 0.00 11.53
N THR A 105 1.99 0.27 10.73
CA THR A 105 0.78 -0.57 10.60
C THR A 105 0.93 -1.58 9.45
N LEU A 106 -0.11 -2.37 9.14
CA LEU A 106 -0.09 -3.31 8.01
C LEU A 106 -0.29 -2.66 6.63
N GLY A 107 -0.77 -1.41 6.57
CA GLY A 107 -0.92 -0.68 5.32
C GLY A 107 0.34 0.09 4.94
N GLN A 108 0.55 0.28 3.64
CA GLN A 108 1.63 1.09 3.09
C GLN A 108 1.08 2.43 2.61
N THR A 109 1.56 3.52 3.21
CA THR A 109 1.18 4.88 2.81
C THR A 109 1.72 5.22 1.41
N PRO A 110 0.86 5.62 0.45
CA PRO A 110 1.29 6.13 -0.85
C PRO A 110 1.76 7.57 -0.67
N HIS A 111 3.06 7.73 -0.46
CA HIS A 111 3.76 9.01 -0.52
C HIS A 111 4.48 9.10 -1.87
N TYR A 112 4.67 10.31 -2.39
CA TYR A 112 5.21 10.52 -3.75
C TYR A 112 4.47 9.67 -4.80
N ASP A 113 5.21 9.11 -5.76
CA ASP A 113 4.73 8.12 -6.72
C ASP A 113 4.92 6.68 -6.23
N ASN A 114 4.81 6.42 -4.92
CA ASN A 114 4.86 5.05 -4.41
C ASN A 114 3.55 4.30 -4.62
N TRP A 115 3.65 2.97 -4.75
CA TRP A 115 2.52 2.09 -4.48
C TRP A 115 2.15 2.15 -3.00
N GLY A 116 0.85 2.10 -2.72
CA GLY A 116 0.38 1.87 -1.37
C GLY A 116 -0.54 0.66 -1.29
N THR A 117 -0.83 0.24 -0.05
CA THR A 117 -1.78 -0.82 0.27
C THR A 117 -2.76 -0.36 1.33
N ALA A 118 -4.04 -0.66 1.12
CA ALA A 118 -5.07 -0.46 2.12
C ALA A 118 -5.38 -1.79 2.83
N VAL A 119 -5.59 -1.74 4.13
CA VAL A 119 -5.95 -2.88 4.96
C VAL A 119 -7.31 -2.65 5.62
N PRO A 120 -8.08 -3.73 5.88
CA PRO A 120 -9.38 -3.60 6.52
C PRO A 120 -9.19 -3.21 7.99
N GLU A 121 -10.30 -2.99 8.67
CA GLU A 121 -10.28 -2.88 10.12
C GLU A 121 -9.59 -4.09 10.77
N SER A 122 -8.79 -3.81 11.80
CA SER A 122 -7.99 -4.79 12.51
C SER A 122 -7.86 -4.46 13.99
N TRP A 123 -7.35 -5.42 14.77
CA TRP A 123 -6.94 -5.23 16.15
C TRP A 123 -5.49 -5.63 16.30
N VAL A 124 -4.69 -4.79 16.96
CA VAL A 124 -3.26 -5.04 17.10
C VAL A 124 -2.89 -5.27 18.56
N ARG A 125 -2.07 -6.29 18.78
CA ARG A 125 -1.28 -6.44 20.00
C ARG A 125 0.19 -6.28 19.70
N VAL A 126 0.91 -5.53 20.54
CA VAL A 126 2.33 -5.25 20.39
C VAL A 126 3.10 -5.84 21.57
N TYR A 127 4.23 -6.48 21.28
CA TYR A 127 5.02 -7.22 22.26
C TYR A 127 6.50 -6.84 22.18
N GLN A 128 7.12 -6.70 23.37
CA GLN A 128 8.56 -6.74 23.54
C GLN A 128 8.95 -8.10 24.14
N GLY A 129 9.47 -9.00 23.32
CA GLY A 129 9.62 -10.40 23.71
C GLY A 129 8.26 -11.01 24.04
N SER A 130 8.08 -11.47 25.28
CA SER A 130 6.80 -12.01 25.78
C SER A 130 5.89 -10.97 26.47
N GLN A 131 6.38 -9.74 26.68
CA GLN A 131 5.63 -8.70 27.38
C GLN A 131 4.65 -8.01 26.44
N ASP A 132 3.36 -8.07 26.73
CA ASP A 132 2.33 -7.28 26.03
C ASP A 132 2.45 -5.80 26.43
N MET A 133 2.65 -4.95 25.43
CA MET A 133 2.83 -3.51 25.56
C MET A 133 1.69 -2.72 24.92
N THR A 134 0.62 -3.38 24.47
CA THR A 134 -0.44 -2.77 23.66
C THR A 134 -1.05 -1.54 24.34
N SER A 135 -1.30 -1.59 25.65
CA SER A 135 -1.87 -0.47 26.43
C SER A 135 -0.92 0.72 26.60
N GLN A 136 0.34 0.59 26.20
CA GLN A 136 1.32 1.67 26.22
C GLN A 136 1.23 2.56 24.98
N ILE A 137 0.51 2.13 23.93
CA ILE A 137 0.27 2.96 22.74
C ILE A 137 -0.52 4.21 23.14
N LYS A 138 0.03 5.39 22.79
CA LYS A 138 -0.52 6.71 23.18
C LYS A 138 -1.15 7.46 22.03
N PHE A 139 -0.60 7.30 20.84
CA PHE A 139 -1.07 7.98 19.64
C PHE A 139 -1.15 7.00 18.49
N VAL A 140 -2.14 7.21 17.63
CA VAL A 140 -2.30 6.48 16.38
C VAL A 140 -2.68 7.49 15.32
N PHE A 141 -1.91 7.51 14.24
CA PHE A 141 -2.14 8.36 13.07
C PHE A 141 -2.34 7.47 11.86
N LEU A 142 -3.52 7.56 11.23
CA LEU A 142 -3.87 6.72 10.09
C LEU A 142 -4.12 7.57 8.85
N ARG A 143 -3.83 7.01 7.69
CA ARG A 143 -4.23 7.56 6.39
C ARG A 143 -5.57 6.97 5.98
N ASP A 144 -6.48 7.84 5.58
CA ASP A 144 -7.83 7.45 5.18
C ASP A 144 -7.77 6.64 3.87
N PRO A 145 -8.24 5.37 3.86
CA PRO A 145 -8.28 4.56 2.67
C PRO A 145 -9.50 4.88 1.79
N ALA A 146 -10.34 5.85 2.15
CA ALA A 146 -11.56 6.19 1.41
C ALA A 146 -11.37 6.21 -0.11
N LEU A 147 -12.47 5.99 -0.83
CA LEU A 147 -12.54 6.07 -2.29
C LEU A 147 -12.48 7.55 -2.73
N VAL A 148 -11.36 8.20 -2.44
CA VAL A 148 -11.05 9.60 -2.73
C VAL A 148 -9.82 9.69 -3.62
N GLN A 149 -9.77 10.76 -4.39
CA GLN A 149 -8.59 11.15 -5.16
C GLN A 149 -7.52 11.72 -4.19
N PRO A 150 -6.23 11.70 -4.57
CA PRO A 150 -5.18 12.30 -3.77
C PRO A 150 -5.44 13.80 -3.56
N LEU A 151 -4.81 14.41 -2.57
CA LEU A 151 -4.87 15.85 -2.29
C LEU A 151 -3.76 16.62 -3.02
N ALA A 152 -2.75 15.91 -3.52
CA ALA A 152 -1.62 16.49 -4.22
C ALA A 152 -1.00 15.52 -5.25
N GLY A 153 -0.14 16.08 -6.12
CA GLY A 153 0.58 15.33 -7.14
C GLY A 153 1.61 14.34 -6.59
N ALA A 154 2.22 13.58 -7.49
CA ALA A 154 3.22 12.55 -7.18
C ALA A 154 4.56 13.09 -6.65
N GLY A 155 4.82 14.40 -6.69
CA GLY A 155 6.01 15.00 -6.07
C GLY A 155 5.89 15.24 -4.57
N GLU A 156 4.72 15.03 -3.98
CA GLU A 156 4.44 15.39 -2.58
C GLU A 156 4.47 14.17 -1.64
N TYR A 157 5.04 14.35 -0.45
CA TYR A 157 5.05 13.29 0.56
C TYR A 157 3.64 13.03 1.12
N VAL A 158 2.86 14.10 1.34
CA VAL A 158 1.50 14.02 1.90
C VAL A 158 0.47 14.12 0.79
N ARG A 159 -0.11 12.98 0.42
CA ARG A 159 -1.06 12.88 -0.70
C ARG A 159 -2.48 12.50 -0.29
N TYR A 160 -2.69 12.09 0.95
CA TYR A 160 -4.00 11.68 1.47
C TYR A 160 -4.18 12.20 2.89
N ASN A 161 -5.45 12.41 3.29
CA ASN A 161 -5.79 12.89 4.62
C ASN A 161 -5.21 11.96 5.70
N GLN A 162 -4.54 12.57 6.68
CA GLN A 162 -4.19 11.91 7.94
C GLN A 162 -5.18 12.32 9.00
N TRP A 163 -5.49 11.39 9.90
CA TRP A 163 -6.24 11.69 11.08
C TRP A 163 -5.66 10.95 12.28
N GLN A 164 -5.87 11.51 13.45
CA GLN A 164 -5.50 10.89 14.71
C GLN A 164 -6.69 10.09 15.24
N VAL A 165 -6.47 8.83 15.61
CA VAL A 165 -7.51 8.02 16.25
C VAL A 165 -7.63 8.46 17.70
N ASN A 166 -8.80 9.00 18.07
CA ASN A 166 -9.10 9.43 19.44
C ASN A 166 -10.62 9.33 19.69
N PRO A 167 -11.09 8.68 20.77
CA PRO A 167 -10.31 7.90 21.74
C PRO A 167 -9.75 6.59 21.16
N LEU A 168 -8.62 6.14 21.70
CA LEU A 168 -8.12 4.79 21.44
C LEU A 168 -9.06 3.75 22.06
N GLN A 169 -9.39 2.71 21.31
CA GLN A 169 -10.33 1.66 21.73
C GLN A 169 -9.59 0.33 21.92
N PHE A 170 -9.46 -0.09 23.18
CA PHE A 170 -8.83 -1.36 23.52
C PHE A 170 -9.88 -2.43 23.77
N GLY A 171 -9.67 -3.61 23.20
CA GLY A 171 -10.54 -4.78 23.36
C GLY A 171 -9.76 -6.06 23.64
N THR A 172 -10.47 -7.18 23.63
CA THR A 172 -9.90 -8.52 23.84
C THR A 172 -8.83 -8.89 22.82
N ASP A 173 -8.94 -8.41 21.59
CA ASP A 173 -7.98 -8.71 20.52
C ASP A 173 -6.89 -7.64 20.37
N GLY A 174 -6.87 -6.63 21.25
CA GLY A 174 -5.88 -5.55 21.27
C GLY A 174 -6.47 -4.17 21.00
N LEU A 175 -5.63 -3.26 20.50
CA LEU A 175 -6.04 -1.91 20.09
C LEU A 175 -6.75 -1.99 18.73
N ARG A 176 -7.98 -1.48 18.64
CA ARG A 176 -8.71 -1.39 17.37
C ARG A 176 -8.09 -0.34 16.46
N LEU A 177 -7.79 -0.74 15.23
CA LEU A 177 -7.35 0.11 14.13
C LEU A 177 -8.41 0.06 13.02
N PRO A 178 -9.07 1.19 12.72
CA PRO A 178 -9.94 1.31 11.56
C PRO A 178 -9.21 0.94 10.26
N ALA A 179 -9.98 0.65 9.21
CA ALA A 179 -9.42 0.46 7.87
C ALA A 179 -8.52 1.66 7.51
N ASN A 180 -7.34 1.38 6.96
CA ASN A 180 -6.33 2.40 6.75
C ASN A 180 -5.44 2.11 5.55
N PHE A 181 -4.85 3.18 5.02
CA PHE A 181 -3.86 3.16 3.94
C PHE A 181 -2.42 3.21 4.52
N GLY A 182 -2.21 2.62 5.69
CA GLY A 182 -1.00 2.81 6.47
C GLY A 182 -1.09 3.93 7.50
N GLY A 183 0.00 4.13 8.23
CA GLY A 183 0.07 5.04 9.36
C GLY A 183 1.00 4.54 10.46
N SER A 184 1.03 5.27 11.57
CA SER A 184 1.90 5.00 12.72
C SER A 184 1.13 4.84 14.03
N MET A 185 1.68 4.01 14.91
CA MET A 185 1.29 3.92 16.32
C MET A 185 2.50 4.32 17.17
N GLN A 186 2.28 5.04 18.27
CA GLN A 186 3.39 5.59 19.05
C GLN A 186 3.39 5.11 20.50
N VAL A 187 4.57 4.70 20.96
CA VAL A 187 4.85 4.29 22.35
C VAL A 187 6.03 5.09 22.92
N TYR A 188 6.00 5.43 24.21
CA TYR A 188 7.14 6.07 24.86
C TYR A 188 8.30 5.11 25.03
N GLY A 189 9.52 5.58 24.81
CA GLY A 189 10.74 4.76 24.87
C GLY A 189 11.42 4.64 23.52
N ASP A 190 12.59 4.01 23.51
CA ASP A 190 13.31 3.60 22.31
C ASP A 190 13.25 2.07 22.22
N TYR A 191 12.52 1.57 21.22
CA TYR A 191 12.47 0.14 20.91
C TYR A 191 13.05 -0.11 19.50
N PRO A 192 14.17 -0.84 19.39
CA PRO A 192 14.78 -1.14 18.09
C PRO A 192 14.03 -2.24 17.32
N GLN A 193 13.33 -3.12 18.04
CA GLN A 193 12.55 -4.21 17.47
C GLN A 193 11.39 -4.59 18.39
N LEU A 194 10.22 -4.85 17.81
CA LEU A 194 9.02 -5.33 18.49
C LEU A 194 8.33 -6.40 17.63
N THR A 195 7.44 -7.19 18.22
CA THR A 195 6.54 -8.08 17.48
C THR A 195 5.13 -7.51 17.54
N ALA A 196 4.38 -7.53 16.45
CA ALA A 196 2.96 -7.21 16.46
C ALA A 196 2.12 -8.36 15.89
N VAL A 197 0.95 -8.58 16.51
CA VAL A 197 -0.06 -9.54 16.05
C VAL A 197 -1.32 -8.75 15.70
N PHE A 198 -1.66 -8.76 14.42
CA PHE A 198 -2.86 -8.13 13.89
C PHE A 198 -3.94 -9.17 13.68
N THR A 199 -5.08 -8.99 14.33
CA THR A 199 -6.30 -9.76 14.13
C THR A 199 -7.19 -9.03 13.13
N VAL A 200 -7.62 -9.73 12.09
CA VAL A 200 -8.44 -9.21 10.99
C VAL A 200 -9.63 -10.12 10.77
N HIS A 201 -10.82 -9.56 10.58
CA HIS A 201 -11.99 -10.31 10.13
C HIS A 201 -12.06 -10.27 8.61
N THR A 202 -11.86 -11.43 8.00
CA THR A 202 -11.67 -11.60 6.56
C THR A 202 -13.01 -11.65 5.83
N THR A 203 -13.58 -10.49 5.54
CA THR A 203 -14.75 -10.37 4.66
C THR A 203 -14.34 -9.83 3.29
N ASN A 204 -14.93 -10.35 2.22
CA ASN A 204 -14.74 -9.84 0.84
C ASN A 204 -13.28 -9.80 0.37
N ARG A 205 -12.50 -10.85 0.65
CA ARG A 205 -11.12 -10.99 0.14
C ARG A 205 -11.12 -11.65 -1.26
N PRO A 206 -10.17 -11.27 -2.13
CA PRO A 206 -9.98 -11.98 -3.38
C PRO A 206 -9.48 -13.40 -3.11
N ARG A 207 -9.68 -14.31 -4.08
CA ARG A 207 -9.03 -15.61 -4.05
C ARG A 207 -7.65 -15.46 -4.64
N VAL A 208 -6.64 -15.87 -3.88
CA VAL A 208 -5.25 -15.76 -4.30
C VAL A 208 -4.65 -17.14 -4.44
N HIS A 209 -4.12 -17.41 -5.63
CA HIS A 209 -3.49 -18.66 -5.99
C HIS A 209 -1.98 -18.45 -6.12
N TYR A 210 -1.20 -19.17 -5.31
CA TYR A 210 0.25 -19.22 -5.48
C TYR A 210 0.61 -20.12 -6.66
N LEU A 211 1.34 -19.57 -7.63
CA LEU A 211 1.70 -20.26 -8.87
C LEU A 211 3.17 -20.69 -8.93
N GLY A 212 4.02 -20.10 -8.10
CA GLY A 212 5.43 -20.47 -8.03
C GLY A 212 6.32 -19.33 -7.55
N THR A 213 7.58 -19.68 -7.31
CA THR A 213 8.62 -18.73 -6.90
C THR A 213 9.81 -18.84 -7.86
N GLN A 214 10.26 -17.71 -8.38
CA GLN A 214 11.56 -17.57 -9.02
C GLN A 214 12.56 -17.07 -7.99
N ASN A 215 13.63 -17.83 -7.76
CA ASN A 215 14.77 -17.35 -7.00
C ASN A 215 15.68 -16.55 -7.92
N ALA A 216 16.15 -15.41 -7.44
CA ALA A 216 17.13 -14.59 -8.14
C ALA A 216 18.16 -14.07 -7.13
N THR A 217 19.22 -13.48 -7.67
CA THR A 217 20.20 -12.73 -6.89
C THR A 217 20.44 -11.38 -7.54
N TRP A 218 20.87 -10.42 -6.74
CA TRP A 218 21.37 -9.14 -7.21
C TRP A 218 22.57 -8.75 -6.38
N GLN A 219 23.31 -7.77 -6.86
CA GLN A 219 24.35 -7.15 -6.06
C GLN A 219 23.82 -5.87 -5.44
N THR A 220 24.23 -5.59 -4.20
CA THR A 220 23.99 -4.26 -3.60
C THR A 220 24.71 -3.18 -4.38
N TYR A 221 24.27 -1.93 -4.19
CA TYR A 221 24.74 -0.77 -4.95
C TYR A 221 24.48 -0.92 -6.46
N ILE A 222 23.44 -0.25 -6.94
CA ILE A 222 22.99 -0.31 -8.34
C ILE A 222 23.40 0.94 -9.15
N GLY A 223 24.34 1.73 -8.64
CA GLY A 223 24.77 2.99 -9.26
C GLY A 223 24.27 4.25 -8.53
N PRO A 224 24.39 5.42 -9.16
CA PRO A 224 24.16 6.72 -8.56
C PRO A 224 22.67 6.94 -8.27
N GLY A 225 22.40 7.71 -7.22
CA GLY A 225 21.04 8.01 -6.76
C GLY A 225 21.06 8.87 -5.50
N SER A 226 19.94 9.54 -5.22
CA SER A 226 19.79 10.32 -3.99
C SER A 226 19.61 9.37 -2.80
N MET A 227 20.71 8.96 -2.16
CA MET A 227 20.69 8.09 -0.98
C MET A 227 20.82 8.89 0.33
N GLY A 228 20.16 10.06 0.40
CA GLY A 228 20.10 10.89 1.60
C GLY A 228 21.44 11.05 2.33
N ALA A 229 21.49 10.63 3.59
CA ALA A 229 22.67 10.69 4.46
C ALA A 229 23.85 9.83 3.96
N PHE A 230 23.63 8.85 3.08
CA PHE A 230 24.67 8.00 2.50
C PHE A 230 25.22 8.55 1.17
N THR A 231 24.84 9.76 0.75
CA THR A 231 25.40 10.43 -0.43
C THR A 231 26.94 10.38 -0.49
N PRO A 232 27.69 10.62 0.62
CA PRO A 232 29.15 10.52 0.59
C PRO A 232 29.68 9.10 0.29
N LEU A 233 29.05 8.06 0.82
CA LEU A 233 29.36 6.66 0.48
C LEU A 233 29.09 6.36 -0.99
N MET A 234 27.95 6.82 -1.50
CA MET A 234 27.60 6.65 -2.91
C MET A 234 28.63 7.28 -3.83
N GLY A 235 29.12 8.48 -3.50
CA GLY A 235 30.19 9.13 -4.24
C GLY A 235 31.51 8.36 -4.24
N GLN A 236 31.87 7.70 -3.13
CA GLN A 236 33.05 6.83 -3.08
C GLN A 236 32.88 5.57 -3.96
N LEU A 237 31.70 4.95 -3.92
CA LEU A 237 31.40 3.77 -4.73
C LEU A 237 31.38 4.11 -6.22
N GLU A 238 30.74 5.22 -6.60
CA GLU A 238 30.66 5.71 -7.98
C GLU A 238 32.06 6.04 -8.53
N ALA A 239 32.86 6.81 -7.80
CA ALA A 239 34.20 7.18 -8.22
C ALA A 239 35.11 5.96 -8.45
N ARG A 240 34.84 4.84 -7.77
CA ARG A 240 35.68 3.63 -7.83
C ARG A 240 35.16 2.58 -8.80
N TYR A 241 33.85 2.37 -8.84
CA TYR A 241 33.23 1.23 -9.52
C TYR A 241 32.24 1.63 -10.62
N GLY A 242 31.83 2.90 -10.68
CA GLY A 242 30.84 3.39 -11.63
C GLY A 242 29.44 2.79 -11.44
N ASP A 243 28.61 2.90 -12.48
CA ASP A 243 27.18 2.61 -12.39
C ASP A 243 26.86 1.13 -12.66
N ARG A 244 25.79 0.61 -12.03
CA ARG A 244 25.36 -0.78 -12.21
C ARG A 244 23.83 -0.94 -12.28
N HIS A 245 23.26 -0.83 -13.46
CA HIS A 245 21.82 -1.02 -13.63
C HIS A 245 21.47 -2.46 -14.05
N ALA A 246 21.53 -3.38 -13.08
CA ALA A 246 21.06 -4.74 -13.32
C ALA A 246 19.54 -4.77 -13.56
N ARG A 247 19.09 -5.76 -14.33
CA ARG A 247 17.68 -6.09 -14.58
C ARG A 247 17.52 -7.59 -14.45
N ILE A 248 16.46 -8.00 -13.79
CA ILE A 248 16.12 -9.42 -13.59
C ILE A 248 14.96 -9.74 -14.50
N SER A 249 15.14 -10.68 -15.43
CA SER A 249 14.06 -11.13 -16.30
C SER A 249 13.04 -11.95 -15.51
N LEU A 250 11.76 -11.65 -15.70
CA LEU A 250 10.65 -12.36 -15.06
C LEU A 250 10.30 -13.62 -15.87
N GLN A 251 10.35 -14.77 -15.22
CA GLN A 251 9.89 -16.05 -15.75
C GLN A 251 8.43 -16.28 -15.34
N VAL A 252 7.53 -15.48 -15.91
CA VAL A 252 6.11 -15.46 -15.54
C VAL A 252 5.44 -16.79 -15.92
N PRO A 253 4.94 -17.60 -14.95
CA PRO A 253 4.22 -18.81 -15.24
C PRO A 253 2.83 -18.50 -15.84
N ALA A 254 2.30 -19.45 -16.60
CA ALA A 254 0.97 -19.29 -17.21
C ALA A 254 -0.10 -19.01 -16.14
N GLY A 255 -0.92 -17.99 -16.38
CA GLY A 255 -2.00 -17.57 -15.48
C GLY A 255 -1.58 -16.61 -14.37
N ALA A 256 -0.28 -16.30 -14.19
CA ALA A 256 0.13 -15.27 -13.24
C ALA A 256 -0.22 -13.87 -13.74
N ASP A 257 -0.90 -13.10 -12.89
CA ASP A 257 -1.31 -11.73 -13.13
C ASP A 257 -0.76 -10.76 -12.07
N TYR A 258 -0.18 -11.27 -10.98
CA TYR A 258 0.50 -10.47 -9.95
C TYR A 258 1.88 -11.02 -9.59
N ILE A 259 2.76 -10.14 -9.14
CA ILE A 259 4.03 -10.51 -8.50
C ILE A 259 4.28 -9.80 -7.18
N GLY A 260 4.85 -10.52 -6.22
CA GLY A 260 5.48 -9.97 -5.01
C GLY A 260 6.98 -10.27 -4.99
N VAL A 261 7.75 -9.52 -4.20
CA VAL A 261 9.20 -9.61 -4.15
C VAL A 261 9.69 -9.63 -2.71
N ILE A 262 10.35 -10.71 -2.29
CA ILE A 262 10.94 -10.84 -0.96
C ILE A 262 12.46 -10.71 -1.06
N TYR A 263 13.02 -9.85 -0.22
CA TYR A 263 14.46 -9.64 -0.10
C TYR A 263 14.82 -9.19 1.33
N PRO A 264 16.07 -9.41 1.78
CA PRO A 264 16.52 -8.91 3.08
C PRO A 264 16.56 -7.37 3.12
N PRO A 265 16.10 -6.72 4.21
CA PRO A 265 16.21 -5.28 4.34
C PRO A 265 17.68 -4.82 4.45
N SER A 266 17.93 -3.58 4.02
CA SER A 266 19.21 -2.90 4.26
C SER A 266 19.37 -2.64 5.76
N PRO A 267 20.54 -2.91 6.38
CA PRO A 267 20.77 -2.70 7.81
C PRO A 267 20.94 -1.22 8.21
N GLY A 268 20.80 -0.27 7.29
CA GLY A 268 20.84 1.14 7.60
C GLY A 268 19.92 1.97 6.72
N ASP A 269 19.32 2.99 7.33
CA ASP A 269 18.34 3.89 6.73
C ASP A 269 19.04 5.19 6.25
N PRO A 270 19.25 5.34 4.93
CA PRO A 270 19.86 6.55 4.37
C PRO A 270 18.94 7.76 4.41
N TYR A 271 17.62 7.57 4.52
CA TYR A 271 16.63 8.62 4.32
C TYR A 271 16.19 9.28 5.63
N HIS A 272 16.43 8.63 6.77
CA HIS A 272 16.04 9.19 8.05
C HIS A 272 16.95 10.34 8.50
N THR A 273 16.34 11.46 8.90
CA THR A 273 17.06 12.68 9.31
C THR A 273 17.72 12.54 10.69
N ASP A 274 17.02 11.93 11.66
CA ASP A 274 17.56 11.62 12.99
C ASP A 274 18.67 10.53 12.91
N PRO A 275 19.91 10.82 13.35
CA PRO A 275 21.00 9.85 13.40
C PRO A 275 20.69 8.57 14.17
N ALA A 276 19.81 8.61 15.18
CA ALA A 276 19.43 7.44 15.97
C ALA A 276 18.71 6.35 15.15
N ASN A 277 18.23 6.70 13.95
CA ASN A 277 17.56 5.76 13.05
C ASN A 277 18.46 5.23 11.94
N ARG A 278 19.65 5.79 11.71
CA ARG A 278 20.49 5.43 10.54
C ARG A 278 21.00 4.00 10.59
N SER A 279 21.12 3.41 11.77
CA SER A 279 21.47 2.01 11.98
C SER A 279 20.27 1.06 12.01
N ARG A 280 19.05 1.57 11.78
CA ARG A 280 17.85 0.75 11.74
C ARG A 280 17.62 0.17 10.35
N PRO A 281 17.06 -1.05 10.26
CA PRO A 281 16.75 -1.63 8.97
C PRO A 281 15.72 -0.82 8.18
N VAL A 282 15.89 -0.80 6.86
CA VAL A 282 14.96 -0.16 5.91
C VAL A 282 14.76 -1.06 4.69
N GLY A 283 13.59 -0.97 4.06
CA GLY A 283 13.36 -1.56 2.74
C GLY A 283 14.13 -0.83 1.64
N GLY A 284 14.12 -1.41 0.44
CA GLY A 284 14.47 -0.70 -0.79
C GLY A 284 13.21 -0.40 -1.59
N THR A 285 13.39 0.25 -2.73
CA THR A 285 12.37 0.31 -3.77
C THR A 285 12.68 -0.72 -4.85
N VAL A 286 11.65 -1.41 -5.33
CA VAL A 286 11.73 -2.18 -6.57
C VAL A 286 10.77 -1.59 -7.59
N ARG A 287 11.04 -1.79 -8.88
CA ARG A 287 10.22 -1.29 -9.99
C ARG A 287 10.14 -2.36 -11.06
N LEU A 288 9.03 -2.38 -11.80
CA LEU A 288 8.92 -3.18 -13.01
C LEU A 288 9.29 -2.35 -14.23
N SER A 289 9.62 -3.04 -15.32
CA SER A 289 10.01 -2.40 -16.56
C SER A 289 9.59 -3.25 -17.76
N PRO A 290 9.08 -2.63 -18.83
CA PRO A 290 8.96 -3.27 -20.15
C PRO A 290 10.29 -3.27 -20.94
N GLY A 291 11.35 -2.67 -20.39
CA GLY A 291 12.60 -2.36 -21.08
C GLY A 291 12.74 -0.87 -21.44
N GLN A 292 13.79 -0.54 -22.19
CA GLN A 292 14.04 0.80 -22.77
C GLN A 292 14.19 1.98 -21.77
N GLY A 293 14.61 1.70 -20.53
CA GLY A 293 14.81 2.75 -19.52
C GLY A 293 13.53 3.24 -18.84
N MET A 294 12.37 2.70 -19.21
CA MET A 294 11.10 2.98 -18.55
C MET A 294 10.97 2.17 -17.27
N LEU A 295 10.58 2.83 -16.18
CA LEU A 295 10.34 2.21 -14.88
C LEU A 295 8.92 2.48 -14.44
N THR A 296 8.29 1.52 -13.77
CA THR A 296 7.08 1.81 -13.01
C THR A 296 7.43 2.66 -11.79
N LYS A 297 6.42 3.31 -11.24
CA LYS A 297 6.35 3.77 -9.85
C LYS A 297 7.12 2.90 -8.86
N ASP A 298 7.64 3.55 -7.83
CA ASP A 298 8.35 2.95 -6.72
C ASP A 298 7.51 1.97 -5.89
N MET A 299 8.07 0.78 -5.65
CA MET A 299 7.51 -0.20 -4.73
C MET A 299 8.38 -0.33 -3.48
N MET A 300 8.02 0.41 -2.43
CA MET A 300 8.59 0.24 -1.08
C MET A 300 7.97 -0.95 -0.31
N TYR A 301 6.82 -1.41 -0.79
CA TYR A 301 6.12 -2.60 -0.33
C TYR A 301 6.54 -3.81 -1.18
N SER A 302 6.77 -4.95 -0.52
CA SER A 302 7.23 -6.19 -1.15
C SER A 302 6.11 -7.10 -1.66
N GLY A 303 4.85 -6.74 -1.47
CA GLY A 303 3.75 -7.62 -1.88
C GLY A 303 3.17 -7.29 -3.26
N PRO A 304 1.99 -7.86 -3.57
CA PRO A 304 1.60 -8.09 -4.95
C PRO A 304 1.14 -6.86 -5.70
N ILE A 305 1.76 -6.65 -6.85
CA ILE A 305 1.33 -5.68 -7.86
C ILE A 305 0.99 -6.39 -9.18
N PRO A 306 0.13 -5.81 -10.02
CA PRO A 306 -0.24 -6.41 -11.31
C PRO A 306 0.95 -6.46 -12.28
N LEU A 307 1.00 -7.52 -13.10
CA LEU A 307 2.00 -7.73 -14.17
C LEU A 307 1.58 -7.12 -15.51
N ASN A 308 0.27 -7.03 -15.76
CA ASN A 308 -0.29 -6.59 -17.05
C ASN A 308 -0.40 -5.07 -17.17
N VAL A 309 -0.21 -4.34 -16.07
CA VAL A 309 -0.20 -2.88 -16.06
C VAL A 309 0.79 -2.36 -15.04
N GLY A 310 1.34 -1.19 -15.34
CA GLY A 310 2.00 -0.33 -14.38
C GLY A 310 1.75 1.13 -14.73
N TRP A 311 2.19 2.01 -13.84
CA TRP A 311 2.23 3.45 -14.11
C TRP A 311 3.69 3.85 -14.08
N GLN A 312 4.10 4.62 -15.09
CA GLN A 312 5.47 5.08 -15.24
C GLN A 312 5.87 5.99 -14.07
N ASP A 313 7.13 5.91 -13.65
CA ASP A 313 7.73 6.78 -12.64
C ASP A 313 7.44 8.27 -12.93
N ALA A 314 7.19 9.04 -11.87
CA ALA A 314 6.82 10.45 -12.00
C ALA A 314 7.93 11.31 -12.61
N ASP A 315 9.19 10.94 -12.46
CA ASP A 315 10.31 11.65 -13.10
C ASP A 315 10.45 11.35 -14.61
N GLN A 316 9.69 10.38 -15.12
CA GLN A 316 9.70 9.92 -16.51
C GLN A 316 8.39 10.18 -17.26
N SER A 317 7.37 10.74 -16.59
CA SER A 317 6.07 10.98 -17.19
C SER A 317 5.85 12.44 -17.59
N ALA A 318 4.81 12.66 -18.40
CA ALA A 318 4.42 13.98 -18.86
C ALA A 318 2.90 14.09 -18.89
N GLY A 319 2.33 14.78 -17.91
CA GLY A 319 0.92 15.16 -17.95
C GLY A 319 0.35 15.50 -16.58
N PRO A 320 -0.99 15.51 -16.46
CA PRO A 320 -1.66 15.52 -15.17
C PRO A 320 -1.71 14.11 -14.53
N TYR A 321 -1.40 13.06 -15.30
CA TYR A 321 -1.42 11.67 -14.85
C TYR A 321 -0.21 10.93 -15.39
N LEU A 322 0.28 9.95 -14.63
CA LEU A 322 1.36 9.09 -15.07
C LEU A 322 0.93 8.20 -16.25
N SER A 323 1.85 8.02 -17.21
CA SER A 323 1.71 7.12 -18.35
C SER A 323 1.47 5.69 -17.89
N VAL A 324 0.63 4.95 -18.61
CA VAL A 324 0.42 3.53 -18.37
C VAL A 324 1.50 2.72 -19.09
N LEU A 325 2.09 1.75 -18.39
CA LEU A 325 3.04 0.78 -18.93
C LEU A 325 2.37 -0.59 -19.02
N HIS A 326 2.72 -1.36 -20.04
CA HIS A 326 2.29 -2.74 -20.27
C HIS A 326 3.53 -3.63 -20.44
N ASP A 327 3.33 -4.95 -20.59
CA ASP A 327 4.42 -5.91 -20.87
C ASP A 327 5.58 -5.87 -19.86
N LEU A 328 5.24 -5.77 -18.57
CA LEU A 328 6.20 -5.67 -17.48
C LEU A 328 6.92 -7.01 -17.25
N ASN A 329 8.03 -7.21 -17.94
CA ASN A 329 8.78 -8.47 -17.98
C ASN A 329 10.17 -8.40 -17.33
N LEU A 330 10.56 -7.23 -16.84
CA LEU A 330 11.80 -7.01 -16.10
C LEU A 330 11.50 -6.43 -14.72
N LEU A 331 12.34 -6.79 -13.75
CA LEU A 331 12.36 -6.26 -12.39
C LEU A 331 13.69 -5.53 -12.15
N THR A 332 13.63 -4.34 -11.54
CA THR A 332 14.81 -3.70 -10.97
C THR A 332 15.15 -4.34 -9.62
N PRO A 333 16.45 -4.58 -9.35
CA PRO A 333 16.85 -4.96 -8.01
C PRO A 333 16.43 -3.90 -6.98
N PRO A 334 16.25 -4.29 -5.70
CA PRO A 334 16.01 -3.35 -4.62
C PRO A 334 17.06 -2.23 -4.60
N GLU A 335 16.63 -0.98 -4.51
CA GLU A 335 17.50 0.19 -4.33
C GLU A 335 18.06 0.22 -2.90
N VAL A 336 19.03 -0.67 -2.65
CA VAL A 336 19.73 -0.81 -1.36
C VAL A 336 21.24 -0.77 -1.58
N VAL A 337 21.94 -0.05 -0.70
CA VAL A 337 23.41 0.06 -0.76
C VAL A 337 24.10 -0.86 0.23
N LEU A 338 23.59 -1.01 1.45
CA LEU A 338 24.24 -1.84 2.46
C LEU A 338 23.74 -3.28 2.35
N PRO A 339 24.63 -4.29 2.20
CA PRO A 339 24.21 -5.67 2.19
C PRO A 339 23.74 -6.14 3.56
N ALA A 340 22.77 -7.04 3.58
CA ALA A 340 22.25 -7.63 4.81
C ALA A 340 23.36 -8.28 5.64
N GLY A 341 23.34 -8.06 6.95
CA GLY A 341 24.36 -8.53 7.88
C GLY A 341 25.60 -7.65 7.97
N MET A 342 25.73 -6.59 7.16
CA MET A 342 26.79 -5.58 7.34
C MET A 342 26.44 -4.68 8.54
N PRO A 343 27.31 -4.59 9.56
CA PRO A 343 27.09 -3.65 10.66
C PRO A 343 27.13 -2.21 10.16
N TYR A 344 26.32 -1.35 10.76
CA TYR A 344 26.37 0.08 10.50
C TYR A 344 27.76 0.66 10.85
N SER A 345 28.27 1.55 10.00
CA SER A 345 29.53 2.28 10.21
C SER A 345 29.32 3.76 9.91
N ASN A 346 29.90 4.63 10.74
CA ASN A 346 29.84 6.08 10.52
C ASN A 346 30.46 6.49 9.17
N CYS A 347 31.37 5.68 8.62
CA CYS A 347 31.98 5.95 7.32
C CYS A 347 30.94 6.09 6.21
N PHE A 348 29.78 5.42 6.33
CA PHE A 348 28.70 5.48 5.37
C PHE A 348 28.13 6.89 5.20
N THR A 349 28.17 7.69 6.27
CA THR A 349 27.71 9.09 6.26
C THR A 349 28.82 10.11 6.04
N THR A 350 30.08 9.75 6.28
CA THR A 350 31.21 10.68 6.15
C THR A 350 32.00 10.51 4.86
N GLY A 351 31.80 9.44 4.10
CA GLY A 351 32.48 9.22 2.82
C GLY A 351 33.97 8.96 2.95
N ASN A 352 34.37 8.29 4.04
CA ASN A 352 35.75 7.89 4.32
C ASN A 352 35.87 6.37 4.55
N CYS A 353 34.99 5.58 3.92
CA CYS A 353 35.06 4.14 4.00
C CYS A 353 36.34 3.62 3.35
N SER A 354 36.93 2.57 3.94
CA SER A 354 38.11 1.91 3.40
C SER A 354 37.79 1.15 2.11
N ASP A 355 38.82 0.92 1.30
CA ASP A 355 38.77 0.09 0.10
C ASP A 355 38.12 -1.27 0.33
N SER A 356 38.45 -1.91 1.47
CA SER A 356 37.89 -3.21 1.85
C SER A 356 36.38 -3.14 2.08
N THR A 357 35.89 -2.08 2.74
CA THR A 357 34.46 -1.86 2.97
C THR A 357 33.73 -1.55 1.68
N LEU A 358 34.31 -0.71 0.81
CA LEU A 358 33.74 -0.40 -0.50
C LEU A 358 33.65 -1.64 -1.39
N ALA A 359 34.71 -2.48 -1.43
CA ALA A 359 34.70 -3.75 -2.14
C ALA A 359 33.66 -4.72 -1.56
N GLN A 360 33.55 -4.82 -0.23
CA GLN A 360 32.54 -5.65 0.42
C GLN A 360 31.12 -5.24 0.03
N ILE A 361 30.82 -3.94 -0.05
CA ILE A 361 29.52 -3.42 -0.50
C ILE A 361 29.29 -3.73 -1.99
N HIS A 362 30.27 -3.44 -2.84
CA HIS A 362 30.14 -3.60 -4.29
C HIS A 362 30.01 -5.06 -4.74
N ASP A 363 30.73 -5.97 -4.09
CA ASP A 363 30.82 -7.39 -4.46
C ASP A 363 29.74 -8.25 -3.78
N ALA A 364 29.02 -7.70 -2.79
CA ALA A 364 28.00 -8.45 -2.07
C ALA A 364 26.83 -8.81 -2.98
N VAL A 365 26.52 -10.11 -3.01
CA VAL A 365 25.38 -10.70 -3.72
C VAL A 365 24.31 -11.08 -2.69
N MET A 366 23.08 -10.61 -2.89
CA MET A 366 21.94 -10.88 -2.02
C MET A 366 20.88 -11.76 -2.70
N PRO A 367 20.19 -12.63 -1.94
CA PRO A 367 19.15 -13.53 -2.46
C PRO A 367 17.75 -12.89 -2.40
N MET A 368 16.93 -13.13 -3.43
CA MET A 368 15.54 -12.65 -3.50
C MET A 368 14.64 -13.72 -4.07
N GLN A 369 13.37 -13.59 -3.73
CA GLN A 369 12.31 -14.43 -4.22
C GLN A 369 11.29 -13.55 -4.91
N ILE A 370 10.92 -13.94 -6.13
CA ILE A 370 9.84 -13.33 -6.89
C ILE A 370 8.69 -14.34 -6.86
N ILE A 371 7.59 -13.96 -6.24
CA ILE A 371 6.42 -14.80 -6.03
C ILE A 371 5.41 -14.49 -7.11
N TYR A 372 4.95 -15.50 -7.83
CA TYR A 372 3.93 -15.38 -8.86
C TYR A 372 2.57 -15.80 -8.32
N LEU A 373 1.58 -14.95 -8.52
CA LEU A 373 0.22 -15.14 -8.03
C LEU A 373 -0.79 -15.02 -9.18
N SER A 374 -1.89 -15.76 -9.06
CA SER A 374 -3.13 -15.52 -9.78
C SER A 374 -4.19 -14.98 -8.81
N VAL A 375 -4.90 -13.91 -9.18
CA VAL A 375 -5.86 -13.25 -8.28
C VAL A 375 -7.23 -13.17 -8.94
N ASP A 376 -8.18 -13.92 -8.36
CA ASP A 376 -9.58 -13.75 -8.72
C ASP A 376 -10.21 -12.71 -7.78
N PRO A 377 -10.76 -11.60 -8.29
CA PRO A 377 -11.54 -10.67 -7.47
C PRO A 377 -12.65 -11.42 -6.75
N ALA A 378 -12.98 -11.04 -5.51
CA ALA A 378 -14.03 -11.75 -4.80
C ALA A 378 -15.39 -11.65 -5.53
N SER A 379 -16.33 -12.52 -5.19
CA SER A 379 -17.68 -12.53 -5.79
C SER A 379 -18.65 -11.50 -5.18
N ALA A 380 -18.19 -10.68 -4.24
CA ALA A 380 -18.99 -9.72 -3.47
C ALA A 380 -19.21 -8.37 -4.19
N SER A 381 -19.90 -7.46 -3.50
CA SER A 381 -20.30 -6.12 -3.95
C SER A 381 -19.10 -5.16 -4.09
N PHE A 382 -18.28 -5.32 -5.13
CA PHE A 382 -17.22 -4.36 -5.46
C PHE A 382 -17.72 -3.26 -6.37
N SER A 383 -17.07 -2.10 -6.28
CA SER A 383 -17.20 -1.03 -7.27
C SER A 383 -16.00 -1.08 -8.21
N TYR A 384 -16.27 -1.14 -9.52
CA TYR A 384 -15.24 -0.96 -10.52
C TYR A 384 -15.01 0.52 -10.76
N VAL A 385 -13.76 0.96 -10.60
CA VAL A 385 -13.39 2.36 -10.75
C VAL A 385 -12.20 2.47 -11.72
N PRO A 386 -12.24 3.39 -12.70
CA PRO A 386 -11.09 3.67 -13.55
C PRO A 386 -9.86 4.03 -12.74
N LEU A 387 -8.70 3.51 -13.14
CA LEU A 387 -7.44 3.77 -12.48
C LEU A 387 -6.65 4.85 -13.22
N LYS A 388 -6.21 5.86 -12.47
CA LYS A 388 -5.24 6.85 -12.91
C LYS A 388 -4.31 7.16 -11.76
N MET A 389 -3.06 7.45 -12.04
CA MET A 389 -2.12 7.94 -11.04
C MET A 389 -1.88 9.42 -11.27
N ALA A 390 -2.01 10.26 -10.24
CA ALA A 390 -1.69 11.67 -10.36
C ALA A 390 -0.18 11.85 -10.62
N ASP A 391 0.18 12.68 -11.60
CA ASP A 391 1.56 13.12 -11.85
C ASP A 391 1.94 14.28 -10.89
N THR A 392 3.18 14.72 -10.90
CA THR A 392 3.70 15.88 -10.16
C THR A 392 2.93 17.16 -10.47
N ASN A 393 2.49 17.34 -11.71
CA ASN A 393 1.71 18.52 -12.12
C ASN A 393 0.21 18.41 -11.80
N TRP A 394 -0.24 17.29 -11.24
CA TRP A 394 -1.63 17.11 -10.88
C TRP A 394 -2.04 18.08 -9.78
N GLN A 395 -3.24 18.63 -9.90
CA GLN A 395 -3.86 19.49 -8.90
C GLN A 395 -5.27 18.96 -8.59
N PRO A 396 -5.70 18.96 -7.32
CA PRO A 396 -7.06 18.59 -6.98
C PRO A 396 -8.04 19.52 -7.68
N GLY A 397 -9.03 18.94 -8.36
CA GLY A 397 -10.13 19.72 -8.89
C GLY A 397 -10.88 20.41 -7.74
N THR A 398 -11.30 21.65 -7.93
CA THR A 398 -12.10 22.42 -6.95
C THR A 398 -13.52 21.87 -6.72
N GLN A 399 -13.84 20.67 -7.18
CA GLN A 399 -15.14 20.06 -6.94
C GLN A 399 -15.17 19.44 -5.54
N ALA A 400 -15.62 20.23 -4.58
CA ALA A 400 -16.24 19.69 -3.38
C ALA A 400 -17.41 18.80 -3.82
N LEU A 401 -17.28 17.48 -3.66
CA LEU A 401 -18.44 16.60 -3.71
C LEU A 401 -19.32 16.99 -2.50
N PRO A 402 -20.59 17.39 -2.71
CA PRO A 402 -21.48 17.58 -1.58
C PRO A 402 -21.60 16.24 -0.84
N ALA A 403 -21.45 16.27 0.48
CA ALA A 403 -21.74 15.12 1.32
C ALA A 403 -23.17 14.66 1.03
N ALA A 404 -23.33 13.45 0.51
CA ALA A 404 -24.63 12.86 0.27
C ALA A 404 -25.29 12.60 1.62
N VAL A 405 -26.22 13.47 2.03
CA VAL A 405 -27.10 13.19 3.16
C VAL A 405 -28.06 12.10 2.71
N ALA A 406 -27.84 10.88 3.20
CA ALA A 406 -28.78 9.79 2.96
C ALA A 406 -30.14 10.18 3.59
N PRO A 407 -31.25 10.14 2.84
CA PRO A 407 -32.55 10.41 3.40
C PRO A 407 -32.90 9.34 4.46
N SER A 408 -33.23 9.81 5.67
CA SER A 408 -33.81 9.00 6.74
C SER A 408 -35.27 8.72 6.40
N TYR A 409 -35.59 7.46 6.09
CA TYR A 409 -36.96 6.99 5.97
C TYR A 409 -37.30 6.05 7.14
N PRO A 410 -38.52 6.15 7.72
CA PRO A 410 -38.92 5.33 8.87
C PRO A 410 -39.26 3.87 8.54
N TRP A 411 -38.93 3.40 7.33
CA TRP A 411 -39.26 2.04 6.88
C TRP A 411 -38.05 1.41 6.17
N HIS A 412 -37.71 0.18 6.55
CA HIS A 412 -36.71 -0.64 5.86
C HIS A 412 -37.43 -1.65 4.95
N ILE A 413 -37.23 -1.55 3.64
CA ILE A 413 -37.67 -2.57 2.69
C ILE A 413 -36.47 -3.48 2.42
N TYR A 414 -36.57 -4.74 2.86
CA TYR A 414 -35.59 -5.77 2.54
C TYR A 414 -36.00 -6.45 1.22
N LEU A 415 -35.37 -6.05 0.12
CA LEU A 415 -35.46 -6.80 -1.14
C LEU A 415 -34.32 -7.83 -1.18
N PRO A 416 -34.57 -9.09 -1.58
CA PRO A 416 -33.50 -10.01 -1.90
C PRO A 416 -32.72 -9.44 -3.09
N SER A 417 -31.55 -8.88 -2.80
CA SER A 417 -30.63 -8.38 -3.81
C SER A 417 -29.92 -9.57 -4.45
N VAL A 418 -30.37 -9.96 -5.65
CA VAL A 418 -29.52 -10.71 -6.57
C VAL A 418 -28.57 -9.69 -7.21
N GLN A 419 -27.56 -9.26 -6.46
CA GLN A 419 -26.49 -8.43 -7.01
C GLN A 419 -25.67 -9.32 -7.94
N ARG A 420 -25.97 -9.27 -9.25
CA ARG A 420 -24.96 -9.61 -10.24
C ARG A 420 -23.79 -8.65 -10.01
N ALA A 421 -22.58 -9.18 -9.89
CA ALA A 421 -21.39 -8.36 -9.98
C ALA A 421 -21.54 -7.46 -11.23
N PRO A 422 -21.30 -6.15 -11.12
CA PRO A 422 -21.37 -5.27 -12.28
C PRO A 422 -20.46 -5.84 -13.39
N ALA A 423 -20.87 -5.71 -14.65
CA ALA A 423 -19.97 -6.10 -15.72
C ALA A 423 -18.69 -5.24 -15.63
N ALA A 424 -17.52 -5.88 -15.77
CA ALA A 424 -16.25 -5.18 -15.87
C ALA A 424 -16.37 -4.08 -16.95
N PRO A 425 -16.03 -2.82 -16.63
CA PRO A 425 -16.06 -1.76 -17.63
C PRO A 425 -15.07 -2.09 -18.75
N ALA A 426 -15.47 -1.84 -19.99
CA ALA A 426 -14.57 -1.96 -21.14
C ALA A 426 -13.74 -0.66 -21.32
N ASN A 427 -12.50 -0.79 -21.81
CA ASN A 427 -11.61 0.32 -22.19
C ASN A 427 -11.01 1.14 -21.03
N CYS A 428 -10.75 0.53 -19.88
CA CYS A 428 -9.97 1.15 -18.80
C CYS A 428 -9.10 0.12 -18.10
N PRO A 429 -7.87 0.49 -17.67
CA PRO A 429 -7.32 -0.12 -16.49
C PRO A 429 -8.26 0.21 -15.33
N CYS A 430 -8.89 -0.79 -14.74
CA CYS A 430 -9.95 -0.60 -13.76
C CYS A 430 -9.65 -1.43 -12.49
N GLY A 431 -9.93 -0.87 -11.33
CA GLY A 431 -9.73 -1.53 -10.04
C GLY A 431 -11.05 -2.02 -9.47
N ALA A 432 -11.05 -3.20 -8.86
CA ALA A 432 -12.15 -3.69 -8.04
C ALA A 432 -11.96 -3.21 -6.60
N PHE A 433 -12.80 -2.29 -6.13
CA PHE A 433 -12.68 -1.70 -4.81
C PHE A 433 -13.78 -2.16 -3.85
N THR A 434 -13.38 -2.50 -2.64
CA THR A 434 -14.26 -2.66 -1.48
C THR A 434 -14.73 -1.32 -0.94
N THR A 435 -15.76 -1.34 -0.09
CA THR A 435 -16.27 -0.14 0.58
C THR A 435 -15.29 0.47 1.59
N ASP A 436 -14.35 -0.31 2.11
CA ASP A 436 -13.27 0.15 2.99
C ASP A 436 -12.05 0.68 2.21
N GLY A 437 -12.14 0.75 0.87
CA GLY A 437 -11.12 1.36 0.01
C GLY A 437 -10.05 0.41 -0.51
N ARG A 438 -10.05 -0.86 -0.12
CA ARG A 438 -9.06 -1.82 -0.62
C ARG A 438 -9.30 -2.13 -2.08
N MET A 439 -8.23 -2.11 -2.87
CA MET A 439 -8.28 -2.65 -4.23
C MET A 439 -8.00 -4.15 -4.11
N VAL A 440 -8.97 -4.98 -4.46
CA VAL A 440 -8.87 -6.45 -4.34
C VAL A 440 -8.72 -7.14 -5.68
N GLY A 441 -8.58 -6.39 -6.75
CA GLY A 441 -8.44 -6.95 -8.09
C GLY A 441 -8.19 -5.87 -9.12
N TYR A 442 -7.55 -6.26 -10.19
CA TYR A 442 -7.21 -5.42 -11.32
C TYR A 442 -7.86 -6.00 -12.58
N ILE A 443 -8.43 -5.11 -13.40
CA ILE A 443 -9.00 -5.42 -14.70
C ILE A 443 -8.19 -4.64 -15.73
N PRO A 444 -7.47 -5.32 -16.64
CA PRO A 444 -6.66 -4.67 -17.66
C PRO A 444 -7.44 -3.86 -18.69
#